data_AF-A0A1A8PV04-F1
#
_entry.id   AF-A0A1A8PV04-F1
#
_cell.length_a   1.000
_cell.length_b   1.000
_cell.length_c   1.000
_cell.angle_alpha   90.00
_cell.angle_beta   90.00
_cell.angle_gamma   90.00
#
_symmetry.space_group_name_H-M   'P 1'
#
loop_
_entity.id
_entity.type
_entity.pdbx_description
1 polymer ?
#
loop_
_entity_poly.entity_id
_entity_poly.type
_entity_poly.pdbx_seq_one_letter_code
_entity_poly.pdbx_strand_id
1 'polypeptide(L)'
;MQLHSIKDVLPDSVSSDFQNLNRVNKQEFCHLTEILFQFLLEPKEVKRFMQQLLDFAGEHGMSAGPLRSLMRSVLLVSQGALKKNLTAEQMSEDLLTLGLNEDKATYFSQKWGEHYPALSKQAVGQTLKVNQLVDMEWKFG
;
A
#
# COMPACT_ATOMS: atom_id res chain seq x y z
N MET A 1 5.07 14.27 7.96
CA MET A 1 4.73 14.91 6.66
C MET A 1 3.21 15.02 6.47
N GLN A 2 2.67 16.01 5.74
CA GLN A 2 1.23 16.11 5.42
C GLN A 2 1.05 16.11 3.89
N LEU A 3 0.12 15.29 3.37
CA LEU A 3 -0.19 15.25 1.95
C LEU A 3 -1.30 16.24 1.60
N HIS A 4 -1.35 16.63 0.33
CA HIS A 4 -2.31 17.61 -0.17
C HIS A 4 -3.74 17.07 -0.05
N SER A 5 -3.94 15.82 -0.47
CA SER A 5 -5.25 15.18 -0.49
C SER A 5 -5.50 14.39 0.81
N ILE A 6 -4.51 13.62 1.28
CA ILE A 6 -4.53 12.99 2.61
C ILE A 6 -4.08 14.01 3.67
N LYS A 7 -5.05 14.70 4.26
CA LYS A 7 -4.83 15.71 5.33
C LYS A 7 -4.42 15.14 6.70
N ASP A 8 -4.27 13.82 6.81
CA ASP A 8 -3.85 13.18 8.06
C ASP A 8 -2.32 13.24 8.17
N VAL A 9 -1.76 13.47 9.36
CA VAL A 9 -0.31 13.52 9.56
C VAL A 9 0.27 12.11 9.40
N LEU A 10 1.14 11.93 8.41
CA LEU A 10 1.82 10.66 8.14
C LEU A 10 3.16 10.58 8.90
N PRO A 11 3.52 9.40 9.41
CA PRO A 11 4.85 9.14 9.95
C PRO A 11 5.95 9.48 8.93
N ASP A 12 7.09 9.97 9.39
CA ASP A 12 8.18 10.37 8.48
C ASP A 12 8.80 9.18 7.75
N SER A 13 8.65 7.95 8.27
CA SER A 13 9.06 6.73 7.60
C SER A 13 8.32 6.50 6.27
N VAL A 14 7.10 7.03 6.12
CA VAL A 14 6.28 6.82 4.93
C VAL A 14 6.97 7.39 3.69
N SER A 15 7.49 8.62 3.73
CA SER A 15 8.17 9.18 2.56
C SER A 15 9.43 8.38 2.18
N SER A 16 10.24 7.99 3.17
CA SER A 16 11.42 7.14 2.95
C SER A 16 11.04 5.80 2.31
N ASP A 17 9.94 5.18 2.78
CA ASP A 17 9.43 3.94 2.23
C ASP A 17 8.99 4.10 0.76
N PHE A 18 8.26 5.16 0.42
CA PHE A 18 7.86 5.42 -0.98
C PHE A 18 9.05 5.71 -1.89
N GLN A 19 10.08 6.39 -1.39
CA GLN A 19 11.34 6.54 -2.14
C GLN A 19 12.06 5.21 -2.32
N ASN A 20 12.04 4.31 -1.33
CA ASN A 20 12.63 2.98 -1.42
C ASN A 20 11.87 2.08 -2.41
N LEU A 21 10.56 2.26 -2.59
CA LEU A 21 9.80 1.59 -3.66
C LEU A 21 10.37 1.90 -5.05
N ASN A 22 11.07 3.01 -5.25
CA ASN A 22 11.71 3.31 -6.53
C ASN A 22 12.82 2.32 -6.88
N ARG A 23 13.43 1.64 -5.90
CA ARG A 23 14.49 0.63 -6.10
C ARG A 23 13.96 -0.72 -6.57
N VAL A 24 12.70 -1.03 -6.25
CA VAL A 24 12.00 -2.22 -6.75
C VAL A 24 11.86 -2.10 -8.27
N ASN A 25 12.10 -3.15 -9.05
CA ASN A 25 11.97 -2.99 -10.50
C ASN A 25 10.50 -2.85 -10.91
N LYS A 26 10.23 -2.51 -12.19
CA LYS A 26 8.86 -2.26 -12.65
C LYS A 26 7.95 -3.49 -12.53
N GLN A 27 8.44 -4.68 -12.89
CA GLN A 27 7.66 -5.92 -12.87
C GLN A 27 7.33 -6.32 -11.43
N GLU A 28 8.33 -6.26 -10.54
CA GLU A 28 8.17 -6.50 -9.10
C GLU A 28 7.17 -5.53 -8.47
N PHE A 29 7.24 -4.25 -8.82
CA PHE A 29 6.31 -3.24 -8.33
C PHE A 29 4.87 -3.52 -8.79
N CYS A 30 4.69 -3.91 -10.06
CA CYS A 30 3.39 -4.28 -10.58
C CYS A 30 2.80 -5.47 -9.81
N HIS A 31 3.60 -6.52 -9.57
CA HIS A 31 3.17 -7.69 -8.83
C HIS A 31 2.86 -7.38 -7.36
N LEU A 32 3.70 -6.58 -6.69
CA LEU A 32 3.47 -6.14 -5.32
C LEU A 32 2.18 -5.32 -5.19
N THR A 33 1.89 -4.50 -6.21
CA THR A 33 0.64 -3.72 -6.29
C THR A 33 -0.57 -4.65 -6.47
N GLU A 34 -0.47 -5.71 -7.26
CA GLU A 34 -1.54 -6.71 -7.39
C GLU A 34 -1.83 -7.41 -6.05
N ILE A 35 -0.79 -7.87 -5.35
CA ILE A 35 -0.92 -8.47 -4.01
C ILE A 35 -1.63 -7.50 -3.05
N LEU A 36 -1.25 -6.22 -3.08
CA LEU A 36 -1.88 -5.18 -2.28
C LEU A 36 -3.38 -5.02 -2.59
N PHE A 37 -3.74 -4.83 -3.87
CA PHE A 37 -5.14 -4.59 -4.24
C PHE A 37 -6.01 -5.82 -3.98
N GLN A 38 -5.47 -7.02 -4.19
CA GLN A 38 -6.14 -8.27 -3.80
C GLN A 38 -6.45 -8.26 -2.29
N PHE A 39 -5.51 -7.85 -1.45
CA PHE A 39 -5.76 -7.74 -0.01
C PHE A 39 -6.75 -6.62 0.35
N LEU A 40 -6.68 -5.46 -0.32
CA LEU A 40 -7.63 -4.38 -0.07
C LEU A 40 -9.08 -4.79 -0.42
N LEU A 41 -9.26 -5.65 -1.43
CA LEU A 41 -10.55 -6.24 -1.81
C LEU A 41 -10.99 -7.41 -0.92
N GLU A 42 -10.04 -8.09 -0.28
CA GLU A 42 -10.31 -9.23 0.61
C GLU A 42 -9.56 -9.07 1.95
N PRO A 43 -9.86 -8.05 2.77
CA PRO A 43 -9.06 -7.70 3.94
C PRO A 43 -9.11 -8.73 5.06
N LYS A 44 -10.00 -9.73 4.96
CA LYS A 44 -10.09 -10.87 5.89
C LYS A 44 -9.00 -11.91 5.64
N GLU A 45 -8.43 -11.93 4.44
CA GLU A 45 -7.42 -12.90 4.00
C GLU A 45 -5.99 -12.49 4.40
N VAL A 46 -5.83 -12.04 5.64
CA VAL A 46 -4.55 -11.53 6.17
C VAL A 46 -3.45 -12.61 6.05
N LYS A 47 -3.74 -13.87 6.37
CA LYS A 47 -2.76 -14.96 6.27
C LYS A 47 -2.26 -15.16 4.83
N ARG A 48 -3.17 -15.10 3.85
CA ARG A 48 -2.84 -15.24 2.42
C ARG A 48 -1.96 -14.09 1.96
N PHE A 49 -2.34 -12.85 2.30
CA PHE A 49 -1.55 -11.66 1.99
C PHE A 49 -0.12 -11.76 2.54
N MET A 50 0.02 -12.21 3.78
CA MET A 50 1.32 -12.35 4.44
C MET A 50 2.18 -13.43 3.81
N GLN A 51 1.58 -14.57 3.43
CA GLN A 51 2.28 -15.60 2.68
C GLN A 51 2.76 -15.07 1.33
N GLN A 52 1.91 -14.36 0.59
CA GLN A 52 2.30 -13.75 -0.70
C GLN A 52 3.45 -12.75 -0.55
N LEU A 53 3.49 -11.96 0.53
CA LEU A 53 4.62 -11.06 0.80
C LEU A 53 5.91 -11.81 1.16
N LEU A 54 5.82 -12.94 1.88
CA LEU A 54 6.97 -13.78 2.18
C LEU A 54 7.52 -14.46 0.93
N ASP A 55 6.64 -15.01 0.09
CA ASP A 55 7.01 -15.63 -1.17
C ASP A 55 7.68 -14.60 -2.09
N PHE A 56 7.10 -13.41 -2.22
CA PHE A 56 7.70 -12.28 -2.93
C PHE A 56 9.09 -11.93 -2.39
N ALA A 57 9.25 -11.83 -1.06
CA ALA A 57 10.54 -11.53 -0.45
C ALA A 57 11.59 -12.61 -0.78
N GLY A 58 11.21 -13.89 -0.70
CA GLY A 58 12.07 -15.03 -0.99
C GLY A 58 12.49 -15.11 -2.46
N GLU A 59 11.55 -14.88 -3.38
CA GLU A 59 11.78 -14.92 -4.83
C GLU A 59 12.69 -13.77 -5.30
N HIS A 60 12.54 -12.59 -4.71
CA HIS A 60 13.27 -11.38 -5.12
C HIS A 60 14.48 -11.05 -4.24
N GLY A 61 14.85 -11.93 -3.29
CA GLY A 61 15.99 -11.74 -2.40
C GLY A 61 15.86 -10.53 -1.47
N MET A 62 14.63 -10.09 -1.18
CA MET A 62 14.36 -8.98 -0.28
C MET A 62 14.25 -9.48 1.16
N SER A 63 14.71 -8.67 2.12
CA SER A 63 14.47 -8.99 3.52
C SER A 63 13.04 -8.63 3.93
N ALA A 64 12.43 -9.49 4.76
CA ALA A 64 11.05 -9.32 5.21
C ALA A 64 10.82 -8.00 6.00
N GLY A 65 11.82 -7.52 6.73
CA GLY A 65 11.74 -6.29 7.52
C GLY A 65 11.47 -5.03 6.68
N PRO A 66 12.36 -4.67 5.73
CA PRO A 66 12.13 -3.56 4.82
C PRO A 66 10.83 -3.71 4.02
N LEU A 67 10.55 -4.89 3.44
CA LEU A 67 9.30 -5.12 2.70
C LEU A 67 8.06 -4.85 3.57
N ARG A 68 8.09 -5.27 4.85
CA ARG A 68 7.02 -4.99 5.81
C ARG A 68 6.83 -3.50 6.04
N SER A 69 7.92 -2.73 6.20
CA SER A 69 7.83 -1.27 6.35
C SER A 69 7.15 -0.63 5.15
N LEU A 70 7.63 -0.98 3.95
CA LEU A 70 7.08 -0.53 2.67
C LEU A 70 5.57 -0.80 2.59
N MET A 71 5.16 -2.05 2.85
CA MET A 71 3.76 -2.44 2.76
C MET A 71 2.88 -1.75 3.81
N ARG A 72 3.39 -1.52 5.03
CA ARG A 72 2.67 -0.77 6.05
C ARG A 72 2.43 0.68 5.62
N SER A 73 3.45 1.31 5.06
CA SER A 73 3.37 2.69 4.55
C SER A 73 2.39 2.80 3.38
N VAL A 74 2.41 1.86 2.44
CA VAL A 74 1.48 1.83 1.31
C VAL A 74 0.04 1.59 1.76
N LEU A 75 -0.19 0.68 2.70
CA LEU A 75 -1.52 0.42 3.26
C LEU A 75 -2.07 1.63 4.02
N LEU A 76 -1.23 2.32 4.79
CA LEU A 76 -1.62 3.53 5.52
C LEU A 76 -2.08 4.63 4.56
N VAL A 77 -1.31 4.88 3.49
CA VAL A 77 -1.67 5.86 2.45
C VAL A 77 -2.96 5.45 1.74
N SER A 78 -3.08 4.18 1.36
CA SER A 78 -4.30 3.65 0.72
C SER A 78 -5.55 3.81 1.61
N GLN A 79 -5.42 3.61 2.92
CA GLN A 79 -6.54 3.81 3.85
C GLN A 79 -6.90 5.29 4.00
N GLY A 80 -5.89 6.17 4.09
CA GLY A 80 -6.10 7.61 4.08
C GLY A 80 -6.85 8.04 2.81
N ALA A 81 -6.45 7.50 1.66
CA ALA A 81 -7.09 7.75 0.38
C ALA A 81 -8.55 7.26 0.34
N LEU A 82 -8.84 6.05 0.82
CA LEU A 82 -10.22 5.54 0.93
C LEU A 82 -11.08 6.41 1.85
N LYS A 83 -10.57 6.76 3.04
CA LYS A 83 -11.28 7.58 4.02
C LYS A 83 -11.64 8.97 3.49
N LYS A 84 -10.83 9.51 2.57
CA LYS A 84 -11.04 10.81 1.93
C LYS A 84 -11.73 10.71 0.57
N ASN A 85 -12.09 9.50 0.12
CA ASN A 85 -12.72 9.24 -1.17
C ASN A 85 -11.90 9.78 -2.35
N LEU A 86 -10.57 9.60 -2.31
CA LEU A 86 -9.68 10.17 -3.32
C LEU A 86 -9.90 9.55 -4.70
N THR A 87 -9.85 10.41 -5.72
CA THR A 87 -9.82 9.99 -7.13
C THR A 87 -8.45 9.42 -7.50
N ALA A 88 -8.34 8.79 -8.67
CA ALA A 88 -7.06 8.31 -9.19
C ALA A 88 -6.05 9.45 -9.36
N GLU A 89 -6.49 10.61 -9.84
CA GLU A 89 -5.65 11.79 -10.03
C GLU A 89 -5.07 12.29 -8.70
N GLN A 90 -5.92 12.46 -7.70
CA GLN A 90 -5.51 12.88 -6.35
C GLN A 90 -4.55 11.87 -5.70
N MET A 91 -4.80 10.58 -5.92
CA MET A 91 -3.89 9.52 -5.46
C MET A 91 -2.53 9.64 -6.13
N SER A 92 -2.50 9.89 -7.45
CA SER A 92 -1.26 10.09 -8.20
C SER A 92 -0.46 11.28 -7.67
N GLU A 93 -1.11 12.43 -7.43
CA GLU A 93 -0.47 13.63 -6.88
C GLU A 93 0.16 13.38 -5.50
N ASP A 94 -0.57 12.70 -4.62
CA ASP A 94 -0.11 12.35 -3.28
C ASP A 94 1.07 11.36 -3.34
N LEU A 95 1.05 10.38 -4.25
CA LEU A 95 2.15 9.42 -4.49
C LEU A 95 3.42 10.10 -5.01
N LEU A 96 3.29 11.05 -5.94
CA LEU A 96 4.40 11.86 -6.42
C LEU A 96 4.98 12.72 -5.30
N THR A 97 4.12 13.30 -4.45
CA THR A 97 4.54 14.09 -3.28
C THR A 97 5.31 13.24 -2.26
N LEU A 98 4.98 11.95 -2.15
CA LEU A 98 5.71 10.99 -1.31
C LEU A 98 7.10 10.62 -1.88
N GLY A 99 7.37 10.97 -3.14
CA GLY A 99 8.62 10.69 -3.83
C GLY A 99 8.61 9.40 -4.64
N LEU A 100 7.43 8.81 -4.91
CA LEU A 100 7.32 7.71 -5.87
C LEU A 100 7.53 8.26 -7.29
N ASN A 101 8.23 7.52 -8.14
CA ASN A 101 8.45 7.94 -9.52
C ASN A 101 7.15 7.91 -10.35
N GLU A 102 7.15 8.66 -11.45
CA GLU A 102 5.95 8.89 -12.28
C GLU A 102 5.35 7.60 -12.85
N ASP A 103 6.18 6.69 -13.36
CA ASP A 103 5.72 5.40 -13.90
C ASP A 103 4.95 4.58 -12.86
N LYS A 104 5.47 4.50 -11.63
CA LYS A 104 4.87 3.72 -10.55
C LYS A 104 3.66 4.42 -9.95
N ALA A 105 3.72 5.75 -9.81
CA ALA A 105 2.58 6.55 -9.36
C ALA A 105 1.40 6.42 -10.33
N THR A 106 1.68 6.49 -11.64
CA THR A 106 0.68 6.30 -12.70
C THR A 106 0.08 4.89 -12.69
N TYR A 107 0.92 3.85 -12.58
CA TYR A 107 0.43 2.48 -12.52
C TYR A 107 -0.46 2.25 -11.28
N PHE A 108 -0.01 2.71 -10.12
CA PHE A 108 -0.76 2.56 -8.88
C PHE A 108 -2.10 3.31 -8.94
N SER A 109 -2.12 4.54 -9.45
CA SER A 109 -3.33 5.35 -9.55
C SER A 109 -4.33 4.79 -10.56
N GLN A 110 -3.87 4.18 -11.66
CA GLN A 110 -4.73 3.42 -12.57
C GLN A 110 -5.41 2.25 -11.86
N LYS A 111 -4.65 1.42 -11.13
CA LYS A 111 -5.20 0.33 -10.32
C LYS A 111 -6.15 0.82 -9.24
N TRP A 112 -5.84 1.96 -8.63
CA TRP A 112 -6.73 2.63 -7.70
C TRP A 112 -8.07 2.94 -8.34
N GLY A 113 -8.08 3.63 -9.49
CA GLY A 113 -9.31 3.96 -10.21
C GLY A 113 -10.13 2.73 -10.62
N GLU A 114 -9.46 1.67 -11.11
CA GLU A 114 -10.09 0.40 -11.48
C GLU A 114 -10.83 -0.25 -10.30
N HIS A 115 -10.21 -0.26 -9.10
CA HIS A 115 -10.74 -0.95 -7.93
C HIS A 115 -11.57 -0.06 -7.00
N TYR A 116 -11.48 1.26 -7.12
CA TYR A 116 -12.14 2.21 -6.22
C TYR A 116 -13.66 1.97 -6.04
N PRO A 117 -14.46 1.63 -7.07
CA PRO A 117 -15.89 1.33 -6.87
C PRO A 117 -16.15 0.12 -5.96
N ALA A 118 -15.29 -0.89 -5.99
CA ALA A 118 -15.39 -2.05 -5.11
C ALA A 118 -14.89 -1.71 -3.69
N LEU A 119 -13.74 -1.02 -3.60
CA LEU A 119 -13.13 -0.61 -2.33
C LEU A 119 -14.02 0.34 -1.53
N SER A 120 -14.63 1.33 -2.19
CA SER A 120 -15.55 2.30 -1.56
C SER A 120 -16.81 1.61 -1.02
N LYS A 121 -17.43 0.70 -1.78
CA LYS A 121 -18.57 -0.12 -1.29
C LYS A 121 -18.20 -0.92 -0.05
N GLN A 122 -17.00 -1.49 -0.02
CA GLN A 122 -16.52 -2.27 1.11
C GLN A 122 -16.17 -1.40 2.33
N ALA A 123 -15.59 -0.23 2.12
CA ALA A 123 -15.26 0.73 3.18
C ALA A 123 -16.52 1.26 3.88
N VAL A 124 -17.65 1.39 3.17
CA VAL A 124 -18.96 1.73 3.76
C VAL A 124 -19.48 0.60 4.67
N GLY A 125 -19.06 -0.65 4.45
CA GLY A 125 -19.48 -1.82 5.23
C GLY A 125 -18.49 -2.26 6.33
N GLN A 126 -17.25 -1.79 6.33
CA GLN A 126 -16.20 -2.23 7.26
C GLN A 126 -15.27 -1.07 7.65
N THR A 127 -15.19 -0.78 8.95
CA THR A 127 -14.02 -0.11 9.53
C THR A 127 -12.83 -1.05 9.38
N LEU A 128 -12.01 -0.87 8.34
CA LEU A 128 -10.73 -1.55 8.16
C LEU A 128 -9.89 -1.35 9.44
N LYS A 129 -9.91 -2.33 10.36
CA LYS A 129 -9.11 -2.31 11.58
C LYS A 129 -7.66 -2.64 11.22
N VAL A 130 -6.93 -1.61 10.83
CA VAL A 130 -5.48 -1.57 10.56
C VAL A 130 -4.63 -2.16 11.70
N ASN A 131 -5.17 -2.21 12.92
CA ASN A 131 -4.48 -2.76 14.09
C ASN A 131 -4.07 -4.22 13.94
N GLN A 132 -4.62 -5.00 13.00
CA GLN A 132 -4.22 -6.40 12.83
C GLN A 132 -2.85 -6.59 12.16
N LEU A 133 -2.30 -5.58 11.46
CA LEU A 133 -0.92 -5.67 10.93
C LEU A 133 0.13 -5.26 11.96
N VAL A 134 -0.30 -4.55 13.01
CA VAL A 134 0.54 -4.09 14.11
C VAL A 134 0.60 -5.14 15.23
N ASP A 135 -0.52 -5.82 15.52
CA ASP A 135 -0.60 -6.86 16.57
C ASP A 135 -0.13 -8.26 16.14
N MET A 136 0.06 -8.50 14.83
CA MET A 136 0.67 -9.75 14.37
C MET A 136 2.19 -9.60 14.49
N GLU A 137 2.70 -9.75 15.73
CA GLU A 137 4.12 -10.06 15.96
C GLU A 137 4.50 -11.20 15.02
N TRP A 138 5.31 -10.89 14.02
CA TRP A 138 5.96 -11.90 13.19
C TRP A 138 6.92 -12.65 14.12
N LYS A 139 6.45 -13.73 14.73
CA LYS A 139 7.32 -14.65 15.47
C LYS A 139 8.10 -15.49 14.47
N PHE A 140 9.11 -14.90 13.87
CA PHE A 140 10.19 -15.64 13.24
C PHE A 140 11.51 -15.01 13.65
N GLY A 141 12.15 -15.66 14.63
CA GLY A 141 13.60 -15.65 14.90
C GLY A 141 14.23 -14.31 15.20
#